data_AF-A0A2S5CTC1-F1
#
_entry.id   AF-A0A2S5CTC1-F1
#
_cell.length_a   1.000
_cell.length_b   1.000
_cell.length_c   1.000
_cell.angle_alpha   90.00
_cell.angle_beta   90.00
_cell.angle_gamma   90.00
#
_symmetry.space_group_name_H-M   'P 1'
#
loop_
_entity.id
_entity.type
_entity.pdbx_description
1 polymer ?
#
loop_
_entity_poly.entity_id
_entity_poly.type
_entity_poly.pdbx_seq_one_letter_code
_entity_poly.pdbx_strand_id
1 'polypeptide(L)'
;MWTIELIGSIDGQSHYSPKYVGELLNADPQALALGSDFVGRPCTQLYVNNTDVIKVRTELALPVDKARAWLQQALHNEQRLRVHHPYKTWLLLLTPSGECQVGSICPRLYPVNIALKSAADRRHNLDLLMAVFKLYLNLAKTTGHKLDEGLSNFAFSTEGDMYYLDDEYYGWDDFTAFAVMLGVYIRTYHWFDNAFIEELGHKLQVLVETIFPGTHSHLTIAAHLQTVFMPNADKEYLLRTLIGSLRHHPPKTPPAAIVETAPPAPKVVRRPANGRFFALLGDIHANYPALNCVLDYLAAERIDQGIILGDIVGYGPDPKECIQRLQDSTFHIIKGNHDEGVASGNTPSSFSSSSKAVIHWTIGQLSADERQWLSELPPFIKQDDWYAVHGAPMDADYFYAYVYIMTYQDNLDYMQQNGLALCFHGHSHIPGVFARNRHKDSHETGQTVRLSTYQQALVCPGSVGQPRNGRQEAQFAIYDKEQQQVTFIGLPYDNAPVIAKLRQFNLPEELSLRLLNGR
;
A
#
# COMPACT_ATOMS: atom_id res chain seq x y z
N MET A 1 41.19 -29.52 -15.63
CA MET A 1 39.76 -29.43 -16.00
C MET A 1 38.96 -29.21 -14.74
N TRP A 2 37.82 -28.53 -14.84
CA TRP A 2 36.90 -28.35 -13.70
C TRP A 2 36.35 -29.70 -13.21
N THR A 3 36.14 -29.84 -11.90
CA THR A 3 35.31 -30.92 -11.35
C THR A 3 33.94 -30.34 -11.04
N ILE A 4 32.87 -30.98 -11.56
CA ILE A 4 31.52 -30.41 -11.56
C ILE A 4 30.56 -31.41 -10.91
N GLU A 5 29.84 -30.95 -9.89
CA GLU A 5 28.74 -31.68 -9.25
C GLU A 5 27.43 -30.90 -9.47
N LEU A 6 26.43 -31.57 -10.04
CA LEU A 6 25.08 -31.02 -10.21
C LEU A 6 24.30 -31.27 -8.91
N ILE A 7 23.96 -30.22 -8.18
CA ILE A 7 23.23 -30.33 -6.92
C ILE A 7 21.75 -30.65 -7.17
N GLY A 8 21.16 -30.02 -8.19
CA GLY A 8 19.78 -30.27 -8.62
C GLY A 8 19.17 -29.08 -9.35
N SER A 9 18.05 -29.33 -10.03
CA SER A 9 17.26 -28.30 -10.74
C SER A 9 16.01 -27.89 -9.96
N ILE A 10 15.43 -26.75 -10.34
CA ILE A 10 14.17 -26.26 -9.76
C ILE A 10 13.02 -27.26 -9.93
N ASP A 11 12.91 -27.93 -11.07
CA ASP A 11 11.87 -28.96 -11.28
C ASP A 11 12.23 -30.36 -10.77
N GLY A 12 13.43 -30.54 -10.21
CA GLY A 12 13.94 -31.80 -9.72
C GLY A 12 14.35 -32.81 -10.80
N GLN A 13 14.35 -32.42 -12.08
CA GLN A 13 14.78 -33.25 -13.21
C GLN A 13 16.22 -32.94 -13.65
N SER A 14 16.84 -33.86 -14.39
CA SER A 14 18.19 -33.64 -14.92
C SER A 14 18.14 -33.09 -16.34
N HIS A 15 18.49 -31.81 -16.50
CA HIS A 15 18.52 -31.12 -17.81
C HIS A 15 19.92 -30.95 -18.38
N TYR A 16 20.94 -31.01 -17.52
CA TYR A 16 22.34 -30.80 -17.90
C TYR A 16 23.20 -31.99 -17.50
N SER A 17 24.33 -32.16 -18.18
CA SER A 17 25.36 -33.13 -17.79
C SER A 17 26.62 -32.38 -17.33
N PRO A 18 27.42 -32.94 -16.39
CA PRO A 18 28.69 -32.35 -15.98
C PRO A 18 29.64 -32.08 -17.17
N LYS A 19 29.61 -32.97 -18.18
CA LYS A 19 30.39 -32.80 -19.42
C LYS A 19 29.99 -31.52 -20.17
N TYR A 20 28.70 -31.31 -20.38
CA TYR A 20 28.19 -30.12 -21.08
C TYR A 20 28.52 -28.82 -20.33
N VAL A 21 28.33 -28.81 -19.01
CA VAL A 21 28.71 -27.67 -18.15
C VAL A 21 30.20 -27.36 -18.28
N GLY A 22 31.05 -28.41 -18.28
CA GLY A 22 32.49 -28.25 -18.45
C GLY A 22 32.90 -27.72 -19.82
N GLU A 23 32.19 -28.09 -20.89
CA GLU A 23 32.40 -27.54 -22.24
C GLU A 23 32.08 -26.04 -22.28
N LEU A 24 30.98 -25.61 -21.65
CA LEU A 24 30.59 -24.20 -21.60
C LEU A 24 31.52 -23.35 -20.71
N LEU A 25 32.03 -23.90 -19.61
CA LEU A 25 33.03 -23.23 -18.75
C LEU A 25 34.40 -23.00 -19.44
N ASN A 26 34.66 -23.62 -20.60
CA ASN A 26 35.86 -23.36 -21.38
C ASN A 26 35.74 -22.10 -22.27
N ALA A 27 34.53 -21.52 -22.40
CA ALA A 27 34.35 -20.25 -23.09
C ALA A 27 34.96 -19.08 -22.28
N ASP A 28 35.30 -17.99 -22.96
CA ASP A 28 35.74 -16.78 -22.28
C ASP A 28 34.58 -16.16 -21.49
N PRO A 29 34.81 -15.75 -20.23
CA PRO A 29 33.78 -15.15 -19.41
C PRO A 29 33.32 -13.80 -20.01
N GLN A 30 32.01 -13.59 -20.06
CA GLN A 30 31.40 -12.37 -20.55
C GLN A 30 31.47 -11.26 -19.50
N ALA A 31 31.78 -10.04 -19.95
CA ALA A 31 31.79 -8.87 -19.07
C ALA A 31 30.36 -8.43 -18.72
N LEU A 32 30.14 -8.09 -17.45
CA LEU A 32 28.90 -7.48 -16.99
C LEU A 32 28.95 -5.97 -17.23
N ALA A 33 27.98 -5.43 -17.97
CA ALA A 33 27.90 -3.99 -18.23
C ALA A 33 26.47 -3.48 -18.03
N LEU A 34 26.34 -2.22 -17.60
CA LEU A 34 25.03 -1.61 -17.43
C LEU A 34 24.34 -1.47 -18.80
N GLY A 35 23.19 -2.11 -18.96
CA GLY A 35 22.39 -2.05 -20.20
C GLY A 35 22.79 -3.03 -21.30
N SER A 36 23.70 -3.98 -21.03
CA SER A 36 23.95 -5.15 -21.89
C SER A 36 23.01 -6.33 -21.55
N ASP A 37 23.06 -7.38 -22.37
CA ASP A 37 22.35 -8.66 -22.18
C ASP A 37 22.51 -9.26 -20.78
N PHE A 38 23.63 -8.96 -20.12
CA PHE A 38 23.92 -9.43 -18.77
C PHE A 38 24.22 -8.28 -17.82
N VAL A 39 23.52 -8.29 -16.69
CA VAL A 39 23.65 -7.34 -15.58
C VAL A 39 23.78 -8.15 -14.29
N GLY A 40 24.58 -7.67 -13.34
CA GLY A 40 24.82 -8.41 -12.10
C GLY A 40 25.99 -7.87 -11.30
N ARG A 41 26.37 -8.58 -10.23
CA ARG A 41 27.46 -8.18 -9.33
C ARG A 41 28.81 -8.22 -10.06
N PRO A 42 29.71 -7.24 -9.87
CA PRO A 42 31.00 -7.19 -10.56
C PRO A 42 31.88 -8.45 -10.38
N CYS A 43 31.70 -9.20 -9.28
CA CYS A 43 32.43 -10.44 -8.98
C CYS A 43 31.79 -11.71 -9.57
N THR A 44 30.63 -11.59 -10.21
CA THR A 44 29.99 -12.72 -10.89
C THR A 44 30.63 -12.93 -12.26
N GLN A 45 31.05 -14.16 -12.56
CA GLN A 45 31.53 -14.55 -13.89
C GLN A 45 30.42 -15.25 -14.66
N LEU A 46 30.22 -14.86 -15.92
CA LEU A 46 29.22 -15.46 -16.79
C LEU A 46 29.86 -16.21 -17.96
N TYR A 47 29.42 -17.43 -18.18
CA TYR A 47 29.79 -18.24 -19.35
C TYR A 47 28.54 -18.49 -20.17
N VAL A 48 28.56 -18.07 -21.43
CA VAL A 48 27.34 -17.96 -22.23
C VAL A 48 27.56 -18.57 -23.60
N ASN A 49 26.58 -19.35 -24.07
CA ASN A 49 26.46 -19.71 -25.47
C ASN A 49 25.10 -19.26 -26.03
N ASN A 50 24.64 -19.88 -27.11
CA ASN A 50 23.35 -19.52 -27.73
C ASN A 50 22.14 -20.02 -26.94
N THR A 51 22.30 -21.03 -26.09
CA THR A 51 21.18 -21.73 -25.43
C THR A 51 21.18 -21.54 -23.92
N ASP A 52 22.34 -21.38 -23.28
CA ASP A 52 22.50 -21.47 -21.84
C ASP A 52 23.52 -20.48 -21.28
N VAL A 53 23.35 -20.17 -20.00
CA VAL A 53 24.16 -19.24 -19.22
C VAL A 53 24.57 -19.92 -17.92
N ILE A 54 25.87 -19.95 -17.64
CA ILE A 54 26.41 -20.31 -16.33
C ILE A 54 26.77 -19.03 -15.59
N LYS A 55 26.23 -18.87 -14.39
CA LYS A 55 26.58 -17.83 -13.42
C LYS A 55 27.47 -18.43 -12.34
N VAL A 56 28.71 -17.96 -12.21
CA VAL A 56 29.66 -18.38 -11.17
C VAL A 56 29.86 -17.25 -10.17
N ARG A 57 29.67 -17.55 -8.88
CA ARG A 57 29.79 -16.60 -7.77
C ARG A 57 31.17 -16.72 -7.13
N THR A 58 32.13 -15.94 -7.63
CA THR A 58 33.52 -16.03 -7.18
C THR A 58 33.74 -15.45 -5.78
N GLU A 59 32.79 -14.65 -5.26
CA GLU A 59 32.87 -14.06 -3.92
C GLU A 59 32.58 -15.06 -2.78
N LEU A 60 31.94 -16.19 -3.09
CA LEU A 60 31.58 -17.20 -2.09
C LEU A 60 32.73 -18.22 -1.94
N ALA A 61 33.77 -17.83 -1.20
CA ALA A 61 34.89 -18.70 -0.86
C ALA A 61 34.54 -19.65 0.30
N LEU A 62 33.77 -20.70 -0.01
CA LEU A 62 33.31 -21.68 0.98
C LEU A 62 34.08 -23.01 0.85
N PRO A 63 34.41 -23.69 1.97
CA PRO A 63 34.83 -25.09 1.92
C PRO A 63 33.77 -25.97 1.28
N VAL A 64 34.18 -27.04 0.59
CA VAL A 64 33.30 -27.93 -0.21
C VAL A 64 32.02 -28.36 0.52
N ASP A 65 32.13 -28.84 1.77
CA ASP A 65 30.97 -29.31 2.52
C ASP A 65 29.99 -28.18 2.86
N LYS A 66 30.51 -26.98 3.15
CA LYS A 66 29.69 -25.79 3.40
C LYS A 66 29.05 -25.27 2.12
N ALA A 67 29.79 -25.28 1.01
CA ALA A 67 29.28 -24.91 -0.31
C ALA A 67 28.14 -25.83 -0.74
N ARG A 68 28.29 -27.15 -0.56
CA ARG A 68 27.24 -28.14 -0.85
C ARG A 68 25.99 -27.90 0.00
N ALA A 69 26.14 -27.71 1.32
CA ALA A 69 25.01 -27.43 2.20
C ALA A 69 24.29 -26.12 1.83
N TRP A 70 25.06 -25.07 1.50
CA TRP A 70 24.53 -23.80 1.03
C TRP A 70 23.73 -23.94 -0.28
N LEU A 71 24.28 -24.67 -1.26
CA LEU A 71 23.64 -24.92 -2.55
C LEU A 71 22.33 -25.72 -2.39
N GLN A 72 22.32 -26.72 -1.51
CA GLN A 72 21.10 -27.48 -1.20
C GLN A 72 20.03 -26.60 -0.57
N GLN A 73 20.41 -25.70 0.33
CA GLN A 73 19.47 -24.75 0.93
C GLN A 73 18.95 -23.73 -0.10
N ALA A 74 19.83 -23.21 -0.96
CA ALA A 74 19.47 -22.29 -2.04
C ALA A 74 18.47 -22.95 -3.00
N LEU A 75 18.75 -24.17 -3.46
CA LEU A 75 17.86 -24.96 -4.29
C LEU A 75 16.49 -25.15 -3.63
N HIS A 76 16.46 -25.58 -2.37
CA HIS A 76 15.21 -25.78 -1.63
C HIS A 76 14.38 -24.50 -1.52
N ASN A 77 15.03 -23.37 -1.26
CA ASN A 77 14.37 -22.06 -1.20
C ASN A 77 13.78 -21.69 -2.56
N GLU A 78 14.56 -21.80 -3.64
CA GLU A 78 14.12 -21.42 -4.99
C GLU A 78 12.98 -22.30 -5.53
N GLN A 79 13.01 -23.60 -5.22
CA GLN A 79 11.92 -24.54 -5.51
C GLN A 79 10.58 -24.13 -4.87
N ARG A 80 10.64 -23.58 -3.66
CA ARG A 80 9.46 -23.10 -2.93
C ARG A 80 8.92 -21.81 -3.52
N LEU A 81 9.79 -20.89 -3.95
CA LEU A 81 9.40 -19.57 -4.44
C LEU A 81 8.78 -19.62 -5.84
N ARG A 82 9.17 -20.59 -6.69
CA ARG A 82 8.61 -20.81 -8.04
C ARG A 82 8.67 -19.59 -8.96
N VAL A 83 9.71 -18.78 -8.83
CA VAL A 83 9.95 -17.60 -9.68
C VAL A 83 11.09 -17.80 -10.68
N HIS A 84 11.86 -18.88 -10.58
CA HIS A 84 12.99 -19.19 -11.45
C HIS A 84 12.61 -20.17 -12.56
N HIS A 85 13.40 -20.17 -13.64
CA HIS A 85 13.24 -21.12 -14.72
C HIS A 85 13.31 -22.58 -14.20
N PRO A 86 12.39 -23.48 -14.61
CA PRO A 86 12.36 -24.88 -14.13
C PRO A 86 13.69 -25.62 -14.28
N TYR A 87 14.42 -25.31 -15.35
CA TYR A 87 15.69 -25.98 -15.68
C TYR A 87 16.90 -25.37 -14.96
N LYS A 88 16.76 -24.23 -14.26
CA LYS A 88 17.87 -23.65 -13.50
C LYS A 88 18.42 -24.72 -12.55
N THR A 89 19.71 -25.00 -12.67
CA THR A 89 20.39 -26.08 -11.95
C THR A 89 21.57 -25.51 -11.17
N TRP A 90 21.62 -25.81 -9.88
CA TRP A 90 22.69 -25.40 -8.98
C TRP A 90 23.91 -26.31 -9.12
N LEU A 91 25.10 -25.70 -9.10
CA LEU A 91 26.38 -26.32 -9.43
C LEU A 91 27.38 -26.10 -8.30
N LEU A 92 28.04 -27.17 -7.90
CA LEU A 92 29.28 -27.11 -7.13
C LEU A 92 30.44 -27.28 -8.12
N LEU A 93 31.34 -26.31 -8.14
CA LEU A 93 32.43 -26.24 -9.10
C LEU A 93 33.76 -26.28 -8.35
N LEU A 94 34.68 -27.15 -8.75
CA LEU A 94 36.07 -27.11 -8.32
C LEU A 94 36.95 -26.69 -9.50
N THR A 95 37.69 -25.61 -9.32
CA THR A 95 38.65 -25.13 -10.32
C THR A 95 39.79 -26.14 -10.48
N PRO A 96 40.59 -26.06 -11.56
CA PRO A 96 41.80 -26.87 -11.69
C PRO A 96 42.83 -26.69 -10.57
N SER A 97 42.82 -25.53 -9.88
CA SER A 97 43.66 -25.27 -8.70
C SER A 97 43.08 -25.84 -7.40
N GLY A 98 41.88 -26.44 -7.44
CA GLY A 98 41.21 -27.03 -6.27
C GLY A 98 40.36 -26.05 -5.47
N GLU A 99 40.14 -24.83 -5.97
CA GLU A 99 39.27 -23.85 -5.32
C GLU A 99 37.81 -24.21 -5.53
N CYS A 100 37.01 -24.12 -4.46
CA CYS A 100 35.58 -24.38 -4.52
C CYS A 100 34.81 -23.10 -4.85
N GLN A 101 33.92 -23.20 -5.83
CA GLN A 101 33.03 -22.15 -6.26
C GLN A 101 31.61 -22.69 -6.36
N VAL A 102 30.65 -21.77 -6.25
CA VAL A 102 29.23 -22.06 -6.41
C VAL A 102 28.73 -21.35 -7.67
N GLY A 103 27.85 -22.03 -8.41
CA GLY A 103 27.26 -21.44 -9.60
C GLY A 103 25.92 -22.05 -9.94
N SER A 104 25.30 -21.52 -10.98
CA SER A 104 24.06 -22.06 -11.54
C SER A 104 24.10 -22.01 -13.05
N ILE A 105 23.53 -23.01 -13.72
CA ILE A 105 23.25 -22.99 -15.16
C ILE A 105 21.75 -22.82 -15.38
N CYS A 106 21.37 -21.99 -16.35
CA CYS A 106 20.00 -21.86 -16.81
C CYS A 106 19.94 -21.61 -18.31
N PRO A 107 18.79 -21.86 -18.96
CA PRO A 107 18.57 -21.45 -20.33
C PRO A 107 18.73 -19.94 -20.48
N ARG A 108 19.18 -19.51 -21.66
CA ARG A 108 19.34 -18.11 -21.99
C ARG A 108 17.95 -17.48 -22.12
N LEU A 109 17.68 -16.50 -21.25
CA LEU A 109 16.43 -15.72 -21.23
C LEU A 109 16.68 -14.31 -21.76
N TYR A 110 15.60 -13.62 -22.12
CA TYR A 110 15.64 -12.25 -22.66
C TYR A 110 15.31 -11.22 -21.58
N PRO A 111 16.26 -10.33 -21.20
CA PRO A 111 16.03 -9.36 -20.13
C PRO A 111 14.95 -8.34 -20.48
N VAL A 112 14.04 -8.10 -19.54
CA VAL A 112 12.88 -7.21 -19.73
C VAL A 112 13.30 -5.76 -19.91
N ASN A 113 14.29 -5.28 -19.14
CA ASN A 113 14.80 -3.91 -19.26
C ASN A 113 15.33 -3.58 -20.67
N ILE A 114 15.85 -4.56 -21.41
CA ILE A 114 16.34 -4.38 -22.79
C ILE A 114 15.17 -4.29 -23.75
N ALA A 115 14.19 -5.20 -23.64
CA ALA A 115 12.99 -5.20 -24.47
C ALA A 115 12.23 -3.86 -24.39
N LEU A 116 12.08 -3.30 -23.18
CA LEU A 116 11.37 -2.03 -22.96
C LEU A 116 12.12 -0.76 -23.44
N LYS A 117 13.35 -0.86 -23.94
CA LYS A 117 14.06 0.32 -24.48
C LYS A 117 13.40 0.90 -25.73
N SER A 118 12.65 0.09 -26.47
CA SER A 118 11.95 0.50 -27.70
C SER A 118 10.45 0.58 -27.50
N ALA A 119 9.80 1.57 -28.11
CA ALA A 119 8.35 1.71 -28.14
C ALA A 119 7.69 1.03 -29.36
N ALA A 120 8.45 0.24 -30.13
CA ALA A 120 8.00 -0.31 -31.41
C ALA A 120 6.79 -1.26 -31.27
N ASP A 121 6.74 -2.04 -30.19
CA ASP A 121 5.60 -2.92 -29.87
C ASP A 121 5.08 -2.62 -28.47
N ARG A 122 4.21 -1.60 -28.37
CA ARG A 122 3.62 -1.14 -27.11
C ARG A 122 2.80 -2.23 -26.42
N ARG A 123 2.11 -3.06 -27.19
CA ARG A 123 1.25 -4.11 -26.64
C ARG A 123 2.10 -5.20 -26.01
N HIS A 124 3.14 -5.65 -26.70
CA HIS A 124 4.10 -6.59 -26.15
C HIS A 124 4.77 -6.04 -24.88
N ASN A 125 5.20 -4.77 -24.88
CA ASN A 125 5.80 -4.15 -23.70
C ASN A 125 4.83 -4.11 -22.49
N LEU A 126 3.55 -3.84 -22.74
CA LEU A 126 2.53 -3.87 -21.69
C LEU A 126 2.36 -5.30 -21.14
N ASP A 127 2.28 -6.30 -22.02
CA ASP A 127 2.16 -7.71 -21.62
C ASP A 127 3.38 -8.16 -20.78
N LEU A 128 4.59 -7.74 -21.15
CA LEU A 128 5.81 -7.99 -20.36
C LEU A 128 5.74 -7.36 -18.97
N LEU A 129 5.35 -6.08 -18.86
CA LEU A 129 5.19 -5.43 -17.56
C LEU A 129 4.14 -6.13 -16.70
N MET A 130 3.00 -6.49 -17.30
CA MET A 130 1.94 -7.22 -16.59
C MET A 130 2.41 -8.59 -16.12
N ALA A 131 3.26 -9.28 -16.88
CA ALA A 131 3.87 -10.54 -16.46
C ALA A 131 4.85 -10.36 -15.29
N VAL A 132 5.67 -9.29 -15.30
CA VAL A 132 6.52 -8.91 -14.16
C VAL A 132 5.68 -8.66 -12.91
N PHE A 133 4.64 -7.83 -13.01
CA PHE A 133 3.76 -7.52 -11.87
C PHE A 133 3.05 -8.77 -11.36
N LYS A 134 2.59 -9.64 -12.25
CA LYS A 134 1.93 -10.89 -11.87
C LYS A 134 2.89 -11.81 -11.12
N LEU A 135 4.14 -11.97 -11.58
CA LEU A 135 5.14 -12.78 -10.89
C LEU A 135 5.44 -12.22 -9.49
N TYR A 136 5.70 -10.91 -9.42
CA TYR A 136 6.02 -10.19 -8.18
C TYR A 136 4.88 -10.27 -7.14
N LEU A 137 3.65 -9.94 -7.54
CA LEU A 137 2.49 -9.89 -6.66
C LEU A 137 2.04 -11.28 -6.18
N ASN A 138 2.14 -12.31 -7.04
CA ASN A 138 1.84 -13.69 -6.61
C ASN A 138 2.86 -14.19 -5.59
N LEU A 139 4.15 -13.87 -5.75
CA LEU A 139 5.16 -14.23 -4.77
C LEU A 139 4.86 -13.57 -3.41
N ALA A 140 4.57 -12.27 -3.41
CA ALA A 140 4.19 -11.53 -2.21
C ALA A 140 2.99 -12.18 -1.52
N LYS A 141 1.92 -12.44 -2.27
CA LYS A 141 0.70 -13.06 -1.73
C LYS A 141 0.92 -14.44 -1.12
N THR A 142 1.76 -15.25 -1.75
CA THR A 142 1.92 -16.68 -1.38
C THR A 142 2.99 -16.90 -0.31
N THR A 143 3.97 -16.01 -0.21
CA THR A 143 5.15 -16.23 0.64
C THR A 143 5.46 -15.11 1.62
N GLY A 144 4.83 -13.93 1.49
CA GLY A 144 5.18 -12.75 2.29
C GLY A 144 6.55 -12.14 1.95
N HIS A 145 7.11 -12.45 0.78
CA HIS A 145 8.36 -11.90 0.28
C HIS A 145 8.16 -11.10 -1.01
N LYS A 146 9.03 -10.11 -1.26
CA LYS A 146 9.13 -9.38 -2.51
C LYS A 146 10.46 -9.61 -3.22
N LEU A 147 10.45 -9.39 -4.53
CA LEU A 147 11.62 -9.44 -5.40
C LEU A 147 12.29 -8.06 -5.44
N ASP A 148 13.55 -8.00 -5.87
CA ASP A 148 14.15 -6.73 -6.30
C ASP A 148 13.39 -6.21 -7.53
N GLU A 149 12.99 -4.95 -7.49
CA GLU A 149 12.10 -4.34 -8.46
C GLU A 149 12.79 -3.89 -9.76
N GLY A 150 14.12 -4.03 -9.89
CA GLY A 150 14.84 -3.70 -11.10
C GLY A 150 14.46 -4.58 -12.29
N LEU A 151 14.00 -4.00 -13.40
CA LEU A 151 13.63 -4.75 -14.62
C LEU A 151 14.76 -5.59 -15.23
N SER A 152 16.02 -5.35 -14.85
CA SER A 152 17.15 -6.20 -15.23
C SER A 152 17.13 -7.56 -14.54
N ASN A 153 16.40 -7.70 -13.44
CA ASN A 153 16.28 -8.93 -12.67
C ASN A 153 15.13 -9.81 -13.18
N PHE A 154 14.42 -9.37 -14.22
CA PHE A 154 13.33 -10.10 -14.86
C PHE A 154 13.69 -10.42 -16.30
N ALA A 155 13.37 -11.64 -16.74
CA ALA A 155 13.58 -12.07 -18.11
C ALA A 155 12.50 -13.05 -18.54
N PHE A 156 12.27 -13.13 -19.85
CA PHE A 156 11.29 -14.03 -20.44
C PHE A 156 11.93 -15.07 -21.36
N SER A 157 11.30 -16.24 -21.50
CA SER A 157 11.74 -17.29 -22.43
C SER A 157 11.28 -17.02 -23.86
N THR A 158 11.70 -17.87 -24.80
CA THR A 158 11.20 -17.85 -26.19
C THR A 158 9.69 -18.06 -26.30
N GLU A 159 9.09 -18.74 -25.33
CA GLU A 159 7.66 -19.01 -25.20
C GLU A 159 6.90 -17.85 -24.54
N GLY A 160 7.62 -16.87 -23.99
CA GLY A 160 7.06 -15.69 -23.31
C GLY A 160 6.83 -15.86 -21.80
N ASP A 161 7.28 -16.96 -21.20
CA ASP A 161 7.16 -17.18 -19.75
C ASP A 161 8.13 -16.28 -18.98
N MET A 162 7.64 -15.65 -17.91
CA MET A 162 8.39 -14.68 -17.10
C MET A 162 9.08 -15.31 -15.90
N TYR A 163 10.36 -14.97 -15.70
CA TYR A 163 11.20 -15.49 -14.63
C TYR A 163 12.02 -14.40 -13.95
N TYR A 164 12.35 -14.62 -12.69
CA TYR A 164 13.27 -13.82 -11.89
C TYR A 164 14.69 -14.41 -11.97
N LEU A 165 15.68 -13.54 -12.16
CA LEU A 165 17.07 -13.90 -12.41
C LEU A 165 17.98 -13.83 -11.17
N ASP A 166 17.61 -13.03 -10.17
CA ASP A 166 18.45 -12.83 -8.99
C ASP A 166 18.17 -13.86 -7.88
N ASP A 167 18.97 -13.89 -6.82
CA ASP A 167 18.85 -14.83 -5.70
C ASP A 167 18.55 -14.14 -4.35
N GLU A 168 18.19 -12.87 -4.38
CA GLU A 168 17.80 -12.07 -3.21
C GLU A 168 16.29 -11.82 -3.15
N TYR A 169 15.78 -11.85 -1.92
CA TYR A 169 14.37 -11.66 -1.58
C TYR A 169 14.25 -10.83 -0.31
N TYR A 170 13.24 -9.98 -0.24
CA TYR A 170 13.02 -9.06 0.86
C TYR A 170 11.65 -9.34 1.50
N GLY A 171 11.45 -8.90 2.75
CA GLY A 171 10.12 -8.97 3.36
C GLY A 171 9.10 -8.14 2.57
N TRP A 172 7.86 -8.62 2.47
CA TRP A 172 6.77 -7.87 1.89
C TRP A 172 6.53 -6.56 2.65
N ASP A 173 6.32 -5.46 1.92
CA ASP A 173 6.25 -4.09 2.46
C ASP A 173 4.93 -3.38 2.10
N ASP A 174 3.86 -4.16 1.96
CA ASP A 174 2.50 -3.69 1.71
C ASP A 174 2.38 -2.70 0.55
N PHE A 175 2.95 -3.09 -0.60
CA PHE A 175 2.96 -2.36 -1.87
C PHE A 175 3.85 -1.11 -1.91
N THR A 176 4.56 -0.77 -0.84
CA THR A 176 5.40 0.43 -0.80
C THR A 176 6.45 0.43 -1.92
N ALA A 177 7.32 -0.58 -1.97
CA ALA A 177 8.34 -0.63 -3.03
C ALA A 177 7.73 -0.88 -4.42
N PHE A 178 6.60 -1.58 -4.49
CA PHE A 178 5.88 -1.78 -5.75
C PHE A 178 5.41 -0.44 -6.35
N ALA A 179 4.84 0.45 -5.53
CA ALA A 179 4.45 1.79 -5.97
C ALA A 179 5.67 2.64 -6.36
N VAL A 180 6.76 2.58 -5.57
CA VAL A 180 8.02 3.27 -5.91
C VAL A 180 8.57 2.79 -7.25
N MET A 181 8.55 1.48 -7.51
CA MET A 181 8.95 0.86 -8.78
C MET A 181 8.15 1.42 -9.95
N LEU A 182 6.82 1.48 -9.86
CA LEU A 182 5.97 2.08 -10.91
C LEU A 182 6.38 3.54 -11.18
N GLY A 183 6.66 4.30 -10.14
CA GLY A 183 7.19 5.66 -10.26
C GLY A 183 8.58 5.73 -10.93
N VAL A 184 9.49 4.79 -10.62
CA VAL A 184 10.78 4.66 -11.32
C VAL A 184 10.56 4.40 -12.80
N TYR A 185 9.62 3.54 -13.18
CA TYR A 185 9.35 3.23 -14.59
C TYR A 185 8.81 4.45 -15.34
N ILE A 186 7.88 5.20 -14.73
CA ILE A 186 7.38 6.46 -15.28
C ILE A 186 8.53 7.44 -15.55
N ARG A 187 9.49 7.56 -14.61
CA ARG A 187 10.66 8.44 -14.80
C ARG A 187 11.62 7.93 -15.88
N THR A 188 11.83 6.62 -15.95
CA THR A 188 12.86 5.99 -16.79
C THR A 188 12.46 5.91 -18.26
N TYR A 189 11.21 5.55 -18.55
CA TYR A 189 10.77 5.31 -19.93
C TYR A 189 10.13 6.56 -20.53
N HIS A 190 10.83 7.20 -21.47
CA HIS A 190 10.37 8.43 -22.12
C HIS A 190 9.19 8.22 -23.05
N TRP A 191 8.97 7.01 -23.56
CA TRP A 191 7.89 6.71 -24.50
C TRP A 191 6.54 6.47 -23.84
N PHE A 192 6.49 6.35 -22.50
CA PHE A 192 5.25 6.29 -21.75
C PHE A 192 4.46 7.59 -21.99
N ASP A 193 3.23 7.43 -22.48
CA ASP A 193 2.28 8.51 -22.69
C ASP A 193 0.99 8.22 -21.90
N ASN A 194 0.05 9.16 -21.96
CA ASN A 194 -1.18 9.09 -21.17
C ASN A 194 -2.01 7.84 -21.49
N ALA A 195 -2.14 7.50 -22.77
CA ALA A 195 -2.94 6.36 -23.22
C ALA A 195 -2.35 5.03 -22.72
N PHE A 196 -1.02 4.90 -22.79
CA PHE A 196 -0.35 3.72 -22.26
C PHE A 196 -0.50 3.58 -20.74
N ILE A 197 -0.33 4.69 -20.00
CA ILE A 197 -0.45 4.68 -18.54
C ILE A 197 -1.87 4.38 -18.07
N GLU A 198 -2.88 4.88 -18.78
CA GLU A 198 -4.28 4.59 -18.49
C GLU A 198 -4.60 3.10 -18.71
N GLU A 199 -4.16 2.52 -19.83
CA GLU A 199 -4.33 1.08 -20.10
C GLU A 199 -3.59 0.21 -19.07
N LEU A 200 -2.35 0.60 -18.74
CA LEU A 200 -1.55 -0.03 -17.68
C LEU A 200 -2.28 0.02 -16.33
N GLY A 201 -2.81 1.18 -15.94
CA GLY A 201 -3.51 1.37 -14.69
C GLY A 201 -4.74 0.47 -14.56
N HIS A 202 -5.57 0.40 -15.60
CA HIS A 202 -6.75 -0.48 -15.61
C HIS A 202 -6.37 -1.97 -15.53
N LYS A 203 -5.38 -2.42 -16.31
CA LYS A 203 -4.92 -3.81 -16.25
C LYS A 203 -4.29 -4.15 -14.90
N LEU A 204 -3.56 -3.21 -14.31
CA LEU A 204 -2.94 -3.37 -12.99
C LEU A 204 -4.01 -3.46 -11.89
N GLN A 205 -5.03 -2.61 -11.92
CA GLN A 205 -6.15 -2.67 -10.99
C GLN A 205 -6.81 -4.07 -11.01
N VAL A 206 -7.16 -4.57 -12.19
CA VAL A 206 -7.75 -5.91 -12.36
C VAL A 206 -6.81 -7.02 -11.85
N LEU A 207 -5.51 -6.92 -12.15
CA LEU A 207 -4.53 -7.89 -11.67
C LEU A 207 -4.44 -7.89 -10.13
N VAL A 208 -4.37 -6.72 -9.51
CA VAL A 208 -4.28 -6.56 -8.05
C VAL A 208 -5.53 -7.11 -7.39
N GLU A 209 -6.73 -6.77 -7.87
CA GLU A 209 -8.00 -7.31 -7.35
C GLU A 209 -8.09 -8.84 -7.50
N THR A 210 -7.50 -9.39 -8.57
CA THR A 210 -7.48 -10.85 -8.79
C THR A 210 -6.59 -11.57 -7.77
N ILE A 211 -5.42 -11.01 -7.45
CA ILE A 211 -4.43 -11.64 -6.54
C ILE A 211 -4.76 -11.34 -5.07
N PHE A 212 -5.25 -10.13 -4.79
CA PHE A 212 -5.64 -9.65 -3.47
C PHE A 212 -7.14 -9.30 -3.47
N PRO A 213 -8.03 -10.31 -3.53
CA PRO A 213 -9.46 -10.07 -3.54
C PRO A 213 -9.94 -9.45 -2.22
N GLY A 214 -10.90 -8.54 -2.30
CA GLY A 214 -11.61 -8.00 -1.12
C GLY A 214 -10.82 -6.99 -0.28
N THR A 215 -9.92 -6.24 -0.88
CA THR A 215 -9.14 -5.19 -0.20
C THR A 215 -8.89 -4.03 -1.16
N HIS A 216 -8.88 -2.82 -0.61
CA HIS A 216 -8.46 -1.55 -1.21
C HIS A 216 -6.99 -1.55 -1.71
N SER A 217 -6.41 -2.70 -2.07
CA SER A 217 -5.00 -2.86 -2.43
C SER A 217 -4.58 -1.95 -3.59
N HIS A 218 -5.44 -1.75 -4.59
CA HIS A 218 -5.18 -0.79 -5.67
C HIS A 218 -5.22 0.67 -5.17
N LEU A 219 -6.05 0.99 -4.16
CA LEU A 219 -6.07 2.30 -3.50
C LEU A 219 -4.86 2.50 -2.60
N THR A 220 -4.37 1.44 -1.94
CA THR A 220 -3.11 1.42 -1.20
C THR A 220 -1.94 1.75 -2.13
N ILE A 221 -1.85 1.09 -3.28
CA ILE A 221 -0.86 1.43 -4.32
C ILE A 221 -1.02 2.89 -4.75
N ALA A 222 -2.24 3.34 -5.03
CA ALA A 222 -2.51 4.73 -5.41
C ALA A 222 -2.08 5.73 -4.33
N ALA A 223 -2.29 5.43 -3.05
CA ALA A 223 -1.88 6.25 -1.92
C ALA A 223 -0.35 6.31 -1.79
N HIS A 224 0.36 5.18 -1.93
CA HIS A 224 1.83 5.19 -1.98
C HIS A 224 2.35 5.99 -3.17
N LEU A 225 1.73 5.86 -4.35
CA LEU A 225 2.11 6.62 -5.55
C LEU A 225 2.02 8.14 -5.35
N GLN A 226 1.08 8.63 -4.54
CA GLN A 226 0.98 10.06 -4.22
C GLN A 226 2.22 10.62 -3.50
N THR A 227 2.97 9.74 -2.81
CA THR A 227 4.20 10.13 -2.10
C THR A 227 5.44 10.14 -3.00
N VAL A 228 5.31 9.64 -4.24
CA VAL A 228 6.45 9.50 -5.14
C VAL A 228 6.76 10.83 -5.82
N PHE A 229 7.98 11.32 -5.61
CA PHE A 229 8.47 12.52 -6.28
C PHE A 229 8.61 12.36 -7.81
N MET A 230 8.14 13.36 -8.55
CA MET A 230 8.32 13.48 -10.00
C MET A 230 9.11 14.75 -10.37
N PRO A 231 10.15 14.64 -11.21
CA PRO A 231 11.06 15.75 -11.47
C PRO A 231 10.50 16.82 -12.42
N ASN A 232 9.42 16.53 -13.15
CA ASN A 232 8.80 17.48 -14.08
C ASN A 232 7.28 17.24 -14.22
N ALA A 233 6.59 18.25 -14.73
CA ALA A 233 5.13 18.28 -14.84
C ALA A 233 4.56 17.16 -15.74
N ASP A 234 5.25 16.78 -16.81
CA ASP A 234 4.78 15.73 -17.71
C ASP A 234 4.77 14.37 -17.00
N LYS A 235 5.84 14.05 -16.26
CA LYS A 235 5.91 12.82 -15.46
C LYS A 235 4.95 12.85 -14.27
N GLU A 236 4.75 14.01 -13.66
CA GLU A 236 3.73 14.19 -12.63
C GLU A 236 2.31 13.96 -13.19
N TYR A 237 2.03 14.43 -14.40
CA TYR A 237 0.76 14.19 -15.08
C TYR A 237 0.54 12.70 -15.32
N LEU A 238 1.54 11.98 -15.84
CA LEU A 238 1.46 10.52 -16.00
C LEU A 238 1.23 9.79 -14.67
N LEU A 239 1.92 10.20 -13.60
CA LEU A 239 1.70 9.63 -12.26
C LEU A 239 0.26 9.85 -11.79
N ARG A 240 -0.29 11.05 -12.00
CA ARG A 240 -1.68 11.37 -11.67
C ARG A 240 -2.67 10.56 -12.49
N THR A 241 -2.40 10.32 -13.78
CA THR A 241 -3.20 9.42 -14.62
C THR A 241 -3.21 8.01 -14.05
N LEU A 242 -2.04 7.46 -13.69
CA LEU A 242 -1.96 6.12 -13.09
C LEU A 242 -2.76 6.03 -11.78
N ILE A 243 -2.61 7.03 -10.90
CA ILE A 243 -3.37 7.13 -9.64
C ILE A 243 -4.88 7.18 -9.93
N GLY A 244 -5.29 7.96 -10.94
CA GLY A 244 -6.67 8.05 -11.39
C GLY A 244 -7.22 6.70 -11.83
N SER A 245 -6.54 6.02 -12.76
CA SER A 245 -6.93 4.70 -13.28
C SER A 245 -6.99 3.62 -12.20
N LEU A 246 -6.15 3.71 -11.16
CA LEU A 246 -6.23 2.79 -10.01
C LEU A 246 -7.42 3.07 -9.09
N ARG A 247 -7.87 4.33 -9.00
CA ARG A 247 -9.00 4.73 -8.13
C ARG A 247 -10.37 4.48 -8.75
N HIS A 248 -10.49 4.62 -10.06
CA HIS A 248 -11.77 4.47 -10.75
C HIS A 248 -12.02 3.00 -11.04
N HIS A 249 -13.14 2.45 -10.58
CA HIS A 249 -13.61 1.17 -11.09
C HIS A 249 -14.08 1.35 -12.54
N PRO A 250 -13.62 0.54 -13.51
CA PRO A 250 -14.20 0.57 -14.84
C PRO A 250 -15.70 0.24 -14.70
N PRO A 251 -16.60 1.03 -15.33
CA PRO A 251 -18.02 0.75 -15.25
C PRO A 251 -18.28 -0.66 -15.77
N LYS A 252 -19.03 -1.46 -15.00
CA LYS A 252 -19.63 -2.70 -15.50
C LYS A 252 -20.64 -2.27 -16.57
N THR A 253 -20.23 -2.38 -17.84
CA THR A 253 -20.95 -2.02 -19.07
C THR A 253 -20.85 -0.53 -19.47
N PRO A 254 -20.53 -0.21 -20.74
CA PRO A 254 -20.53 1.18 -21.19
C PRO A 254 -21.98 1.68 -21.33
N PRO A 255 -22.37 2.81 -20.73
CA PRO A 255 -23.57 3.49 -21.16
C PRO A 255 -23.32 4.14 -22.53
N ALA A 256 -24.34 4.04 -23.39
CA ALA A 256 -24.35 4.66 -24.71
C ALA A 256 -24.09 6.17 -24.61
N ALA A 257 -23.40 6.70 -25.62
CA ALA A 257 -23.01 8.10 -25.73
C ALA A 257 -24.16 9.06 -25.38
N ILE A 258 -23.98 9.81 -24.30
CA ILE A 258 -24.70 11.05 -24.04
C ILE A 258 -23.64 12.15 -24.01
N VAL A 259 -23.88 13.16 -24.82
CA VAL A 259 -23.07 14.38 -24.92
C VAL A 259 -23.14 15.10 -23.57
N GLU A 260 -22.05 15.07 -22.79
CA GLU A 260 -21.92 15.85 -21.56
C GLU A 260 -21.51 17.29 -21.87
N THR A 261 -22.32 18.24 -21.41
CA THR A 261 -21.82 19.55 -21.01
C THR A 261 -21.20 19.41 -19.62
N ALA A 262 -19.90 19.70 -19.49
CA ALA A 262 -19.17 19.61 -18.24
C ALA A 262 -19.85 20.41 -17.09
N PRO A 263 -19.90 19.86 -15.86
CA PRO A 263 -20.31 20.63 -14.70
C PRO A 263 -19.28 21.74 -14.42
N PRO A 264 -19.71 22.92 -13.93
CA PRO A 264 -18.80 24.03 -13.71
C PRO A 264 -17.80 23.71 -12.60
N ALA A 265 -16.52 23.97 -12.86
CA ALA A 265 -15.47 23.87 -11.86
C ALA A 265 -15.83 24.70 -10.61
N PRO A 266 -15.65 24.17 -9.38
CA PRO A 266 -15.89 24.93 -8.18
C PRO A 266 -14.98 26.16 -8.15
N LYS A 267 -15.58 27.34 -7.94
CA LYS A 267 -14.85 28.59 -7.77
C LYS A 267 -14.04 28.51 -6.47
N VAL A 268 -12.76 28.15 -6.58
CA VAL A 268 -11.80 28.22 -5.48
C VAL A 268 -11.61 29.69 -5.11
N VAL A 269 -12.28 30.12 -4.04
CA VAL A 269 -11.99 31.40 -3.39
C VAL A 269 -10.69 31.23 -2.62
N ARG A 270 -9.55 31.53 -3.25
CA ARG A 270 -8.25 31.56 -2.58
C ARG A 270 -8.22 32.72 -1.59
N ARG A 271 -8.35 32.43 -0.29
CA ARG A 271 -7.95 33.30 0.81
C ARG A 271 -6.78 32.64 1.53
N PRO A 272 -5.73 33.37 1.95
CA PRO A 272 -4.60 32.77 2.62
C PRO A 272 -5.02 32.34 4.04
N ALA A 273 -5.11 31.03 4.27
CA ALA A 273 -5.25 30.46 5.60
C ALA A 273 -3.86 30.39 6.26
N ASN A 274 -3.76 30.78 7.53
CA ASN A 274 -2.57 30.53 8.34
C ASN A 274 -2.51 29.00 8.57
N GLY A 275 -1.74 28.27 7.78
CA GLY A 275 -1.59 26.80 7.83
C GLY A 275 -0.96 26.24 9.12
N ARG A 276 -1.00 26.99 10.22
CA ARG A 276 -0.51 26.63 11.54
C ARG A 276 -1.41 25.64 12.26
N PHE A 277 -2.72 25.90 12.26
CA PHE A 277 -3.70 25.07 12.98
C PHE A 277 -4.31 24.05 12.02
N PHE A 278 -4.33 22.79 12.46
CA PHE A 278 -4.76 21.65 11.65
C PHE A 278 -5.77 20.82 12.43
N ALA A 279 -7.01 20.75 11.95
CA ALA A 279 -8.08 20.01 12.63
C ALA A 279 -7.90 18.50 12.44
N LEU A 280 -8.17 17.73 13.50
CA LEU A 280 -8.20 16.27 13.50
C LEU A 280 -9.60 15.84 13.91
N LEU A 281 -10.35 15.25 12.98
CA LEU A 281 -11.69 14.73 13.19
C LEU A 281 -11.73 13.25 12.81
N GLY A 282 -12.74 12.52 13.25
CA GLY A 282 -12.94 11.11 12.87
C GLY A 282 -14.17 10.54 13.55
N ASP A 283 -14.57 9.35 13.15
CA ASP A 283 -15.67 8.59 13.76
C ASP A 283 -16.95 9.44 13.84
N ILE A 284 -17.33 10.05 12.70
CA ILE A 284 -18.50 10.92 12.55
C ILE A 284 -19.78 10.09 12.61
N HIS A 285 -19.75 8.85 12.11
CA HIS A 285 -20.81 7.87 12.25
C HIS A 285 -22.19 8.41 11.90
N ALA A 286 -22.31 9.04 10.74
CA ALA A 286 -23.58 9.58 10.21
C ALA A 286 -24.35 10.47 11.22
N ASN A 287 -23.64 11.14 12.13
CA ASN A 287 -24.20 12.04 13.13
C ASN A 287 -24.07 13.48 12.63
N TYR A 288 -24.98 13.86 11.73
CA TYR A 288 -24.95 15.16 11.08
C TYR A 288 -25.02 16.36 12.04
N PRO A 289 -25.83 16.35 13.12
CA PRO A 289 -25.83 17.45 14.10
C PRO A 289 -24.47 17.64 14.79
N ALA A 290 -23.79 16.55 15.16
CA ALA A 290 -22.45 16.62 15.75
C ALA A 290 -21.41 17.14 14.76
N LEU A 291 -21.43 16.62 13.52
CA LEU A 291 -20.55 17.09 12.45
C LEU A 291 -20.72 18.59 12.21
N ASN A 292 -21.95 19.05 12.05
CA ASN A 292 -22.21 20.45 11.77
C ASN A 292 -21.79 21.36 12.93
N CYS A 293 -21.99 20.92 14.18
CA CYS A 293 -21.51 21.64 15.36
C CYS A 293 -19.99 21.84 15.35
N VAL A 294 -19.22 20.80 15.02
CA VAL A 294 -17.76 20.89 14.93
C VAL A 294 -17.31 21.75 13.75
N LEU A 295 -17.92 21.61 12.58
CA LEU A 295 -17.56 22.41 11.40
C LEU A 295 -17.87 23.89 11.58
N ASP A 296 -18.98 24.23 12.25
CA ASP A 296 -19.33 25.62 12.56
C ASP A 296 -18.34 26.25 13.55
N TYR A 297 -17.87 25.48 14.54
CA TYR A 297 -16.80 25.90 15.44
C TYR A 297 -15.49 26.16 14.67
N LEU A 298 -15.06 25.22 13.82
CA LEU A 298 -13.83 25.37 13.04
C LEU A 298 -13.90 26.58 12.10
N ALA A 299 -15.05 26.82 11.48
CA ALA A 299 -15.27 27.99 10.64
C ALA A 299 -15.18 29.31 11.44
N ALA A 300 -15.73 29.35 12.65
CA ALA A 300 -15.65 30.52 13.54
C ALA A 300 -14.21 30.81 13.96
N GLU A 301 -13.42 29.77 14.23
CA GLU A 301 -11.99 29.85 14.56
C GLU A 301 -11.08 30.04 13.33
N ARG A 302 -11.66 30.07 12.12
CA ARG A 302 -10.95 30.20 10.82
C ARG A 302 -9.95 29.07 10.59
N ILE A 303 -10.30 27.86 11.00
CA ILE A 303 -9.53 26.63 10.77
C ILE A 303 -10.18 25.88 9.61
N ASP A 304 -9.54 25.89 8.46
CA ASP A 304 -10.02 25.27 7.21
C ASP A 304 -9.07 24.18 6.66
N GLN A 305 -8.01 23.86 7.41
CA GLN A 305 -7.07 22.78 7.12
C GLN A 305 -7.19 21.69 8.18
N GLY A 306 -7.04 20.43 7.78
CA GLY A 306 -7.19 19.30 8.69
C GLY A 306 -7.40 17.97 7.99
N ILE A 307 -7.73 16.95 8.77
CA ILE A 307 -8.01 15.60 8.31
C ILE A 307 -9.21 14.99 9.02
N ILE A 308 -9.99 14.20 8.28
CA ILE A 308 -11.06 13.34 8.76
C ILE A 308 -10.58 11.89 8.66
N LEU A 309 -10.45 11.24 9.81
CA LEU A 309 -9.84 9.92 10.00
C LEU A 309 -10.81 8.76 9.74
N GLY A 310 -11.80 8.95 8.85
CA GLY A 310 -12.75 7.89 8.47
C GLY A 310 -13.93 7.71 9.42
N ASP A 311 -14.72 6.69 9.10
CA ASP A 311 -16.04 6.39 9.68
C ASP A 311 -16.96 7.61 9.58
N ILE A 312 -17.14 8.07 8.34
CA ILE A 312 -18.07 9.14 7.98
C ILE A 312 -19.51 8.64 8.14
N VAL A 313 -19.74 7.40 7.69
CA VAL A 313 -21.01 6.69 7.80
C VAL A 313 -20.91 5.56 8.83
N GLY A 314 -22.04 4.91 9.11
CA GLY A 314 -22.14 3.89 10.16
C GLY A 314 -22.80 4.44 11.41
N TYR A 315 -23.48 3.57 12.17
CA TYR A 315 -24.29 3.84 13.36
C TYR A 315 -25.41 4.91 13.27
N GLY A 316 -25.11 6.16 12.91
CA GLY A 316 -26.05 7.27 12.87
C GLY A 316 -27.02 7.23 11.68
N PRO A 317 -28.07 8.06 11.73
CA PRO A 317 -29.18 8.01 10.78
C PRO A 317 -29.02 8.93 9.55
N ASP A 318 -27.98 9.77 9.49
CA ASP A 318 -27.84 10.83 8.48
C ASP A 318 -26.58 10.66 7.59
N PRO A 319 -26.40 9.49 6.92
CA PRO A 319 -25.17 9.21 6.17
C PRO A 319 -25.03 10.11 4.93
N LYS A 320 -26.15 10.40 4.26
CA LYS A 320 -26.17 11.22 3.05
C LYS A 320 -25.79 12.67 3.35
N GLU A 321 -26.38 13.24 4.39
CA GLU A 321 -26.11 14.60 4.83
C GLU A 321 -24.64 14.78 5.23
N CYS A 322 -24.05 13.77 5.90
CA CYS A 322 -22.64 13.79 6.25
C CYS A 322 -21.73 13.74 5.01
N ILE A 323 -22.01 12.83 4.05
CA ILE A 323 -21.24 12.76 2.79
C ILE A 323 -21.30 14.09 2.04
N GLN A 324 -22.50 14.62 1.81
CA GLN A 324 -22.69 15.87 1.08
C GLN A 324 -21.98 17.04 1.75
N ARG A 325 -22.00 17.11 3.09
CA ARG A 325 -21.33 18.17 3.84
C ARG A 325 -19.81 18.14 3.69
N LEU A 326 -19.22 16.96 3.47
CA LEU A 326 -17.79 16.74 3.42
C LEU A 326 -17.20 16.72 2.01
N GLN A 327 -17.99 16.40 0.98
CA GLN A 327 -17.57 16.41 -0.43
C GLN A 327 -16.99 17.77 -0.86
N ASP A 328 -17.55 18.86 -0.36
CA ASP A 328 -17.09 20.23 -0.65
C ASP A 328 -16.06 20.76 0.36
N SER A 329 -15.58 19.93 1.29
CA SER A 329 -14.65 20.36 2.32
C SER A 329 -13.21 20.43 1.82
N THR A 330 -12.41 21.29 2.44
CA THR A 330 -10.97 21.43 2.19
C THR A 330 -10.13 20.46 3.01
N PHE A 331 -10.77 19.61 3.83
CA PHE A 331 -10.09 18.65 4.68
C PHE A 331 -9.59 17.47 3.86
N HIS A 332 -8.46 16.91 4.29
CA HIS A 332 -8.09 15.57 3.87
C HIS A 332 -9.10 14.57 4.46
N ILE A 333 -9.44 13.52 3.72
CA ILE A 333 -10.39 12.52 4.18
C ILE A 333 -9.81 11.14 3.84
N ILE A 334 -9.69 10.28 4.86
CA ILE A 334 -9.40 8.86 4.68
C ILE A 334 -10.65 8.05 5.01
N LYS A 335 -10.75 6.82 4.48
CA LYS A 335 -11.86 5.92 4.81
C LYS A 335 -11.63 5.19 6.14
N GLY A 336 -12.72 4.92 6.85
CA GLY A 336 -12.76 3.99 7.97
C GLY A 336 -13.37 2.64 7.59
N ASN A 337 -13.52 1.76 8.58
CA ASN A 337 -14.02 0.40 8.34
C ASN A 337 -15.52 0.39 8.00
N HIS A 338 -16.33 1.31 8.54
CA HIS A 338 -17.75 1.42 8.15
C HIS A 338 -17.91 1.99 6.75
N ASP A 339 -17.08 2.96 6.37
CA ASP A 339 -17.06 3.51 5.01
C ASP A 339 -16.74 2.40 4.00
N GLU A 340 -15.71 1.58 4.27
CA GLU A 340 -15.34 0.44 3.44
C GLU A 340 -16.44 -0.63 3.41
N GLY A 341 -17.06 -0.93 4.55
CA GLY A 341 -18.16 -1.90 4.61
C GLY A 341 -19.38 -1.47 3.79
N VAL A 342 -19.70 -0.18 3.78
CA VAL A 342 -20.79 0.40 2.97
C VAL A 342 -20.42 0.47 1.49
N ALA A 343 -19.18 0.85 1.17
CA ALA A 343 -18.69 0.95 -0.21
C ALA A 343 -18.64 -0.43 -0.90
N SER A 344 -18.05 -1.42 -0.23
CA SER A 344 -17.84 -2.77 -0.79
C SER A 344 -19.05 -3.69 -0.63
N GLY A 345 -19.92 -3.40 0.34
CA GLY A 345 -20.97 -4.33 0.79
C GLY A 345 -20.43 -5.52 1.60
N ASN A 346 -19.12 -5.57 1.88
CA ASN A 346 -18.51 -6.63 2.66
C ASN A 346 -18.55 -6.29 4.14
N THR A 347 -19.11 -7.19 4.94
CA THR A 347 -19.08 -7.09 6.40
C THR A 347 -18.31 -8.27 7.00
N PRO A 348 -17.00 -8.11 7.31
CA PRO A 348 -16.20 -9.12 7.98
C PRO A 348 -16.84 -9.70 9.26
N SER A 349 -16.37 -10.88 9.68
CA SER A 349 -16.85 -11.54 10.89
C SER A 349 -16.62 -10.71 12.16
N SER A 350 -15.62 -9.83 12.17
CA SER A 350 -15.31 -8.89 13.27
C SER A 350 -16.41 -7.87 13.54
N PHE A 351 -17.27 -7.56 12.56
CA PHE A 351 -18.39 -6.65 12.78
C PHE A 351 -19.46 -7.29 13.67
N SER A 352 -19.90 -6.55 14.70
CA SER A 352 -21.06 -6.92 15.51
C SER A 352 -22.33 -7.02 14.66
N SER A 353 -23.32 -7.78 15.13
CA SER A 353 -24.64 -7.91 14.48
C SER A 353 -25.28 -6.55 14.20
N SER A 354 -25.21 -5.62 15.15
CA SER A 354 -25.73 -4.27 14.99
C SER A 354 -24.98 -3.47 13.94
N SER A 355 -23.64 -3.59 13.89
CA SER A 355 -22.85 -2.88 12.88
C SER A 355 -23.17 -3.41 11.47
N LYS A 356 -23.35 -4.73 11.31
CA LYS A 356 -23.79 -5.33 10.04
C LYS A 356 -25.17 -4.82 9.63
N ALA A 357 -26.12 -4.80 10.56
CA ALA A 357 -27.47 -4.29 10.30
C ALA A 357 -27.45 -2.83 9.85
N VAL A 358 -26.65 -1.98 10.49
CA VAL A 358 -26.54 -0.56 10.12
C VAL A 358 -25.83 -0.38 8.78
N ILE A 359 -24.77 -1.13 8.50
CA ILE A 359 -24.09 -1.07 7.19
C ILE A 359 -25.08 -1.43 6.07
N HIS A 360 -25.81 -2.54 6.23
CA HIS A 360 -26.84 -2.93 5.25
C HIS A 360 -27.94 -1.87 5.08
N TRP A 361 -28.40 -1.28 6.18
CA TRP A 361 -29.37 -0.19 6.12
C TRP A 361 -28.81 1.05 5.40
N THR A 362 -27.56 1.43 5.72
CA THR A 362 -26.84 2.58 5.16
C THR A 362 -26.63 2.42 3.65
N ILE A 363 -26.27 1.22 3.19
CA ILE A 363 -26.17 0.89 1.76
C ILE A 363 -27.48 1.21 1.03
N GLY A 364 -28.62 0.95 1.66
CA GLY A 364 -29.94 1.26 1.09
C GLY A 364 -30.33 2.74 1.12
N GLN A 365 -29.63 3.58 1.90
CA GLN A 365 -29.87 5.03 1.96
C GLN A 365 -29.05 5.83 0.94
N LEU A 366 -27.98 5.23 0.40
CA LEU A 366 -27.02 5.93 -0.45
C LEU A 366 -27.20 5.61 -1.94
N SER A 367 -26.92 6.61 -2.77
CA SER A 367 -26.84 6.44 -4.23
C SER A 367 -25.61 5.62 -4.64
N ALA A 368 -25.52 5.27 -5.93
CA ALA A 368 -24.31 4.66 -6.48
C ALA A 368 -23.11 5.61 -6.35
N ASP A 369 -23.29 6.89 -6.69
CA ASP A 369 -22.24 7.91 -6.65
C ASP A 369 -21.75 8.17 -5.22
N GLU A 370 -22.65 8.18 -4.23
CA GLU A 370 -22.29 8.35 -2.82
C GLU A 370 -21.47 7.16 -2.30
N ARG A 371 -21.82 5.93 -2.69
CA ARG A 371 -21.03 4.73 -2.35
C ARG A 371 -19.71 4.67 -3.10
N GLN A 372 -19.69 5.10 -4.36
CA GLN A 372 -18.45 5.21 -5.13
C GLN A 372 -17.51 6.22 -4.49
N TRP A 373 -18.02 7.38 -4.07
CA TRP A 373 -17.22 8.37 -3.35
C TRP A 373 -16.54 7.79 -2.10
N LEU A 374 -17.29 7.04 -1.26
CA LEU A 374 -16.72 6.31 -0.12
C LEU A 374 -15.66 5.28 -0.54
N SER A 375 -15.89 4.60 -1.67
CA SER A 375 -14.95 3.61 -2.21
C SER A 375 -13.63 4.24 -2.65
N GLU A 376 -13.64 5.47 -3.16
CA GLU A 376 -12.47 6.17 -3.70
C GLU A 376 -11.61 6.88 -2.66
N LEU A 377 -12.13 7.05 -1.43
CA LEU A 377 -11.37 7.64 -0.33
C LEU A 377 -10.09 6.83 -0.06
N PRO A 378 -8.93 7.48 0.18
CA PRO A 378 -7.69 6.76 0.47
C PRO A 378 -7.78 6.04 1.84
N PRO A 379 -7.16 4.85 1.99
CA PRO A 379 -7.11 4.14 3.29
C PRO A 379 -6.18 4.81 4.30
N PHE A 380 -5.17 5.55 3.82
CA PHE A 380 -4.23 6.31 4.64
C PHE A 380 -3.75 7.54 3.90
N ILE A 381 -3.19 8.50 4.64
CA ILE A 381 -2.40 9.60 4.06
C ILE A 381 -1.06 9.66 4.81
N LYS A 382 0.04 9.77 4.04
CA LYS A 382 1.38 9.97 4.59
C LYS A 382 1.96 11.28 4.03
N GLN A 383 2.39 12.15 4.93
CA GLN A 383 3.17 13.35 4.64
C GLN A 383 4.55 13.23 5.29
N ASP A 384 5.43 14.20 5.03
CA ASP A 384 6.79 14.20 5.57
C ASP A 384 6.81 14.25 7.12
N ASP A 385 5.84 14.94 7.72
CA ASP A 385 5.78 15.23 9.16
C ASP A 385 4.74 14.40 9.93
N TRP A 386 3.80 13.74 9.26
CA TRP A 386 2.79 12.90 9.90
C TRP A 386 2.25 11.78 8.99
N TYR A 387 1.71 10.76 9.64
CA TYR A 387 0.99 9.64 9.03
C TYR A 387 -0.44 9.60 9.56
N ALA A 388 -1.41 9.19 8.76
CA ALA A 388 -2.80 9.10 9.18
C ALA A 388 -3.46 7.83 8.64
N VAL A 389 -4.09 7.09 9.56
CA VAL A 389 -4.85 5.85 9.31
C VAL A 389 -6.13 5.89 10.14
N HIS A 390 -7.15 5.11 9.79
CA HIS A 390 -8.34 5.04 10.64
C HIS A 390 -8.09 4.15 11.87
N GLY A 391 -7.52 2.95 11.66
CA GLY A 391 -7.26 1.93 12.66
C GLY A 391 -5.91 2.12 13.35
N ALA A 392 -4.94 1.28 13.00
CA ALA A 392 -3.60 1.29 13.59
C ALA A 392 -2.52 1.34 12.50
N PRO A 393 -1.37 2.01 12.70
CA PRO A 393 -0.34 2.11 11.66
C PRO A 393 0.28 0.76 11.26
N MET A 394 0.26 -0.23 12.15
CA MET A 394 0.73 -1.59 11.84
C MET A 394 -0.34 -2.46 11.15
N ASP A 395 -1.57 -1.96 11.00
CA ASP A 395 -2.65 -2.67 10.35
C ASP A 395 -2.45 -2.71 8.85
N ALA A 396 -2.34 -3.90 8.27
CA ALA A 396 -2.20 -4.07 6.83
C ALA A 396 -3.44 -3.58 6.05
N ASP A 397 -4.60 -3.57 6.70
CA ASP A 397 -5.86 -3.05 6.14
C ASP A 397 -6.13 -1.59 6.58
N TYR A 398 -5.29 -0.98 7.42
CA TYR A 398 -5.38 0.42 7.87
C TYR A 398 -6.61 0.83 8.71
N PHE A 399 -7.64 0.01 8.88
CA PHE A 399 -8.90 0.41 9.54
C PHE A 399 -9.53 -0.60 10.51
N TYR A 400 -8.99 -1.80 10.70
CA TYR A 400 -9.60 -2.81 11.59
C TYR A 400 -8.89 -2.98 12.93
N ALA A 401 -7.59 -2.73 13.00
CA ALA A 401 -6.85 -2.89 14.23
C ALA A 401 -7.03 -1.67 15.14
N TYR A 402 -7.10 -1.94 16.44
CA TYR A 402 -7.23 -0.90 17.45
C TYR A 402 -5.88 -0.54 18.06
N VAL A 403 -5.70 0.74 18.36
CA VAL A 403 -4.64 1.24 19.24
C VAL A 403 -5.22 1.46 20.66
N TYR A 404 -4.84 0.60 21.59
CA TYR A 404 -5.21 0.67 23.01
C TYR A 404 -4.01 0.36 23.91
N ILE A 405 -4.23 0.38 25.24
CA ILE A 405 -3.18 0.11 26.24
C ILE A 405 -2.47 -1.24 26.06
N MET A 406 -3.09 -2.22 25.40
CA MET A 406 -2.49 -3.53 25.15
C MET A 406 -1.74 -3.63 23.81
N THR A 407 -1.97 -2.71 22.87
CA THR A 407 -1.46 -2.80 21.48
C THR A 407 -0.62 -1.60 21.07
N TYR A 408 -0.61 -0.51 21.86
CA TYR A 408 0.07 0.73 21.48
C TYR A 408 1.59 0.56 21.34
N GLN A 409 2.22 -0.33 22.12
CA GLN A 409 3.68 -0.52 22.10
C GLN A 409 4.14 -1.08 20.75
N ASP A 410 3.43 -2.09 20.23
CA ASP A 410 3.72 -2.68 18.91
C ASP A 410 3.56 -1.64 17.79
N ASN A 411 2.61 -0.72 17.93
CA ASN A 411 2.40 0.37 16.99
C ASN A 411 3.50 1.43 17.06
N LEU A 412 3.98 1.77 18.26
CA LEU A 412 5.13 2.67 18.44
C LEU A 412 6.42 2.03 17.90
N ASP A 413 6.60 0.72 18.10
CA ASP A 413 7.72 -0.05 17.53
C ASP A 413 7.69 -0.02 16.00
N TYR A 414 6.51 -0.29 15.40
CA TYR A 414 6.31 -0.20 13.96
C TYR A 414 6.65 1.21 13.44
N MET A 415 6.14 2.26 14.09
CA MET A 415 6.43 3.65 13.70
C MET A 415 7.93 3.95 13.75
N GLN A 416 8.61 3.53 14.83
CA GLN A 416 10.05 3.74 14.98
C GLN A 416 10.86 3.02 13.89
N GLN A 417 10.51 1.77 13.57
CA GLN A 417 11.18 0.99 12.52
C GLN A 417 10.96 1.58 11.13
N ASN A 418 9.83 2.25 10.91
CA ASN A 418 9.44 2.86 9.64
C ASN A 418 9.72 4.38 9.57
N GLY A 419 10.45 4.94 10.55
CA GLY A 419 10.83 6.35 10.57
C GLY A 419 9.66 7.33 10.72
N LEU A 420 8.54 6.91 11.32
CA LEU A 420 7.35 7.72 11.54
C LEU A 420 7.40 8.37 12.93
N ALA A 421 7.37 9.70 13.00
CA ALA A 421 7.37 10.43 14.27
C ALA A 421 5.96 10.71 14.82
N LEU A 422 4.99 10.96 13.95
CA LEU A 422 3.63 11.34 14.33
C LEU A 422 2.62 10.55 13.50
N CYS A 423 1.65 9.95 14.18
CA CYS A 423 0.55 9.22 13.55
C CYS A 423 -0.79 9.67 14.14
N PHE A 424 -1.72 10.08 13.28
CA PHE A 424 -3.11 10.37 13.62
C PHE A 424 -3.96 9.13 13.36
N HIS A 425 -4.76 8.72 14.35
CA HIS A 425 -5.62 7.54 14.23
C HIS A 425 -7.01 7.73 14.84
N GLY A 426 -7.99 6.94 14.41
CA GLY A 426 -9.37 6.93 14.89
C GLY A 426 -9.73 5.60 15.53
N HIS A 427 -10.94 5.10 15.21
CA HIS A 427 -11.47 3.75 15.46
C HIS A 427 -11.74 3.39 16.92
N SER A 428 -10.88 3.85 17.84
CA SER A 428 -11.04 3.67 19.28
C SER A 428 -12.18 4.51 19.87
N HIS A 429 -12.45 5.66 19.23
CA HIS A 429 -13.35 6.72 19.70
C HIS A 429 -12.95 7.33 21.07
N ILE A 430 -11.70 7.12 21.51
CA ILE A 430 -11.20 7.57 22.81
C ILE A 430 -10.06 8.56 22.59
N PRO A 431 -10.21 9.84 22.98
CA PRO A 431 -9.19 10.85 22.77
C PRO A 431 -7.97 10.61 23.66
N GLY A 432 -6.79 10.84 23.11
CA GLY A 432 -5.53 10.71 23.86
C GLY A 432 -4.31 10.60 22.96
N VAL A 433 -3.15 10.53 23.60
CA VAL A 433 -1.87 10.33 22.93
C VAL A 433 -1.11 9.17 23.56
N PHE A 434 -0.83 8.11 22.81
CA PHE A 434 0.21 7.15 23.19
C PHE A 434 1.54 7.63 22.61
N ALA A 435 2.55 7.82 23.46
CA ALA A 435 3.80 8.44 23.03
C ALA A 435 5.02 7.70 23.55
N ARG A 436 6.08 7.69 22.73
CA ARG A 436 7.39 7.15 23.08
C ARG A 436 8.37 8.27 23.35
N ASN A 437 9.05 8.19 24.49
CA ASN A 437 10.27 8.95 24.75
C ASN A 437 11.47 7.98 24.85
N ARG A 438 12.70 8.51 24.86
CA ARG A 438 13.95 7.73 24.84
C ARG A 438 14.04 6.62 25.88
N HIS A 439 13.30 6.72 26.98
CA HIS A 439 13.39 5.82 28.13
C HIS A 439 12.08 5.13 28.51
N LYS A 440 10.92 5.59 28.02
CA LYS A 440 9.62 5.08 28.45
C LYS A 440 8.52 5.54 27.49
N ASP A 441 7.48 4.72 27.37
CA ASP A 441 6.24 5.10 26.75
C ASP A 441 5.24 5.69 27.78
N SER A 442 4.35 6.57 27.34
CA SER A 442 3.28 7.16 28.14
C SER A 442 1.95 7.22 27.39
N HIS A 443 0.86 7.39 28.15
CA HIS A 443 -0.48 7.65 27.63
C HIS A 443 -0.97 8.98 28.22
N GLU A 444 -1.03 10.01 27.39
CA GLU A 444 -1.42 11.36 27.76
C GLU A 444 -2.89 11.60 27.42
N THR A 445 -3.69 11.96 28.42
CA THR A 445 -5.13 12.26 28.27
C THR A 445 -5.46 13.69 28.68
N GLY A 446 -4.44 14.52 28.88
CA GLY A 446 -4.61 15.94 29.18
C GLY A 446 -5.24 16.69 28.02
N GLN A 447 -5.94 17.80 28.32
CA GLN A 447 -6.57 18.64 27.30
C GLN A 447 -5.59 19.13 26.24
N THR A 448 -4.34 19.36 26.64
CA THR A 448 -3.28 19.84 25.77
C THR A 448 -2.03 18.99 25.98
N VAL A 449 -1.47 18.45 24.89
CA VAL A 449 -0.28 17.61 24.91
C VAL A 449 0.76 18.15 23.93
N ARG A 450 1.97 18.40 24.43
CA ARG A 450 3.10 18.86 23.62
C ARG A 450 3.79 17.66 22.98
N LEU A 451 3.72 17.55 21.66
CA LEU A 451 4.25 16.42 20.90
C LEU A 451 5.75 16.51 20.68
N SER A 452 6.33 17.72 20.67
CA SER A 452 7.77 17.95 20.46
C SER A 452 8.69 17.28 21.49
N THR A 453 8.14 16.75 22.59
CA THR A 453 8.90 16.06 23.64
C THR A 453 9.06 14.57 23.41
N TYR A 454 8.42 14.02 22.37
CA TYR A 454 8.37 12.58 22.08
C TYR A 454 9.06 12.25 20.76
N GLN A 455 9.57 11.03 20.66
CA GLN A 455 10.16 10.49 19.43
C GLN A 455 9.09 9.93 18.48
N GLN A 456 8.08 9.27 19.06
CA GLN A 456 6.91 8.78 18.35
C GLN A 456 5.65 9.18 19.12
N ALA A 457 4.58 9.58 18.43
CA ALA A 457 3.28 9.87 19.03
C ALA A 457 2.13 9.35 18.15
N LEU A 458 1.23 8.59 18.77
CA LEU A 458 -0.05 8.14 18.23
C LEU A 458 -1.15 9.01 18.84
N VAL A 459 -1.83 9.80 18.04
CA VAL A 459 -2.84 10.78 18.49
C VAL A 459 -4.21 10.35 17.99
N CYS A 460 -5.14 10.11 18.93
CA CYS A 460 -6.55 9.90 18.63
C CYS A 460 -7.35 11.14 19.02
N PRO A 461 -8.11 11.79 18.11
CA PRO A 461 -8.88 12.97 18.44
C PRO A 461 -10.15 12.68 19.24
N GLY A 462 -10.49 11.40 19.45
CA GLY A 462 -11.79 10.96 19.94
C GLY A 462 -12.75 10.73 18.78
N SER A 463 -14.06 10.84 19.06
CA SER A 463 -15.10 10.65 18.05
C SER A 463 -16.04 11.84 17.98
N VAL A 464 -16.31 12.31 16.77
CA VAL A 464 -17.28 13.38 16.53
C VAL A 464 -18.69 12.90 16.84
N GLY A 465 -19.06 11.71 16.37
CA GLY A 465 -20.45 11.25 16.37
C GLY A 465 -20.82 10.16 17.37
N GLN A 466 -19.85 9.46 17.95
CA GLN A 466 -20.06 8.38 18.91
C GLN A 466 -18.89 8.24 19.92
N PRO A 467 -18.63 9.22 20.79
CA PRO A 467 -17.59 9.10 21.82
C PRO A 467 -17.76 7.86 22.71
N ARG A 468 -16.66 7.22 23.12
CA ARG A 468 -16.66 5.99 23.95
C ARG A 468 -16.01 6.12 25.33
N ASN A 469 -15.78 7.36 25.77
CA ASN A 469 -15.12 7.67 27.05
C ASN A 469 -16.10 8.17 28.13
N GLY A 470 -17.40 7.84 28.01
CA GLY A 470 -18.45 8.24 28.96
C GLY A 470 -18.90 9.69 28.81
N ARG A 471 -18.59 10.32 27.67
CA ARG A 471 -18.93 11.71 27.34
C ARG A 471 -19.89 11.73 26.15
N GLN A 472 -20.74 12.76 26.09
CA GLN A 472 -21.75 12.90 25.03
C GLN A 472 -21.38 14.01 24.02
N GLU A 473 -20.43 14.86 24.39
CA GLU A 473 -19.94 15.95 23.57
C GLU A 473 -19.24 15.41 22.32
N ALA A 474 -19.41 16.08 21.18
CA ALA A 474 -18.66 15.79 19.97
C ALA A 474 -17.16 16.07 20.24
N GLN A 475 -16.29 15.10 19.99
CA GLN A 475 -14.87 15.18 20.29
C GLN A 475 -14.02 15.28 19.02
N PHE A 476 -13.06 16.20 19.04
CA PHE A 476 -12.06 16.38 18.00
C PHE A 476 -10.80 17.01 18.60
N ALA A 477 -9.76 17.21 17.78
CA ALA A 477 -8.55 17.89 18.22
C ALA A 477 -8.05 18.93 17.23
N ILE A 478 -7.27 19.89 17.73
CA ILE A 478 -6.52 20.85 16.92
C ILE A 478 -5.04 20.62 17.14
N TYR A 479 -4.31 20.36 16.06
CA TYR A 479 -2.86 20.29 16.04
C TYR A 479 -2.27 21.64 15.62
N ASP A 480 -1.53 22.28 16.54
CA ASP A 480 -0.70 23.45 16.26
C ASP A 480 0.66 22.97 15.73
N LYS A 481 0.88 23.10 14.42
CA LYS A 481 2.09 22.64 13.73
C LYS A 481 3.34 23.39 14.19
N GLU A 482 3.22 24.67 14.53
CA GLU A 482 4.37 25.48 14.97
C GLU A 482 4.81 25.11 16.37
N GLN A 483 3.85 24.94 17.28
CA GLN A 483 4.15 24.54 18.66
C GLN A 483 4.33 23.03 18.83
N GLN A 484 4.03 22.26 17.79
CA GLN A 484 3.92 20.81 17.80
C GLN A 484 3.11 20.33 19.01
N GLN A 485 1.87 20.81 19.11
CA GLN A 485 1.00 20.59 20.27
C GLN A 485 -0.40 20.23 19.80
N VAL A 486 -1.01 19.24 20.43
CA VAL A 486 -2.42 18.87 20.18
C VAL A 486 -3.29 19.36 21.33
N THR A 487 -4.46 19.90 21.01
CA THR A 487 -5.49 20.31 21.97
C THR A 487 -6.79 19.57 21.67
N PHE A 488 -7.30 18.83 22.65
CA PHE A 488 -8.56 18.09 22.56
C PHE A 488 -9.75 18.95 22.98
N ILE A 489 -10.81 18.91 22.20
CA ILE A 489 -12.00 19.75 22.36
C ILE A 489 -13.24 18.86 22.40
N GLY A 490 -14.12 19.12 23.35
CA GLY A 490 -15.47 18.55 23.41
C GLY A 490 -16.49 19.65 23.22
N LEU A 491 -17.40 19.50 22.26
CA LEU A 491 -18.50 20.45 22.01
C LEU A 491 -19.85 19.80 22.33
N PRO A 492 -20.67 20.40 23.19
CA PRO A 492 -22.03 19.92 23.41
C PRO A 492 -22.87 20.15 22.14
N TYR A 493 -23.67 19.16 21.77
CA TYR A 493 -24.64 19.24 20.68
C TYR A 493 -25.94 18.51 21.08
N ASP A 494 -27.02 18.76 20.35
CA ASP A 494 -28.31 18.13 20.62
C ASP A 494 -28.41 16.74 19.99
N ASN A 495 -28.43 15.71 20.83
CA ASN A 495 -28.61 14.31 20.44
C ASN A 495 -30.07 13.91 20.19
N ALA A 496 -31.05 14.70 20.64
CA ALA A 496 -32.45 14.32 20.58
C ALA A 496 -32.96 14.07 19.14
N PRO A 497 -32.61 14.88 18.13
CA PRO A 497 -32.99 14.62 16.74
C PRO A 497 -32.39 13.32 16.19
N VAL A 498 -31.15 13.01 16.56
CA VAL A 498 -30.46 11.79 16.12
C VAL A 498 -31.17 10.56 16.67
N ILE A 499 -31.45 10.54 17.98
CA ILE A 499 -32.14 9.43 18.65
C ILE A 499 -33.57 9.25 18.09
N ALA A 500 -34.28 10.34 17.81
CA ALA A 500 -35.60 10.27 17.21
C ALA A 500 -35.57 9.58 15.83
N LYS A 501 -34.60 9.92 14.98
CA LYS A 501 -34.41 9.29 13.67
C LYS A 501 -33.98 7.83 13.77
N LEU A 502 -33.05 7.49 14.68
CA LEU A 502 -32.65 6.09 14.93
C LEU A 502 -33.87 5.20 15.22
N ARG A 503 -34.80 5.69 16.05
CA ARG A 503 -36.06 5.00 16.36
C ARG A 503 -37.02 4.96 15.16
N GLN A 504 -37.15 6.07 14.44
CA GLN A 504 -38.00 6.15 13.25
C GLN A 504 -37.57 5.13 12.18
N PHE A 505 -36.27 4.90 12.03
CA PHE A 505 -35.72 3.94 11.07
C PHE A 505 -35.63 2.51 11.60
N ASN A 506 -36.11 2.24 12.83
CA ASN A 506 -36.02 0.94 13.50
C ASN A 506 -34.58 0.39 13.57
N LEU A 507 -33.60 1.28 13.77
CA LEU A 507 -32.21 0.87 13.98
C LEU A 507 -32.04 0.29 15.41
N PRO A 508 -31.00 -0.54 15.66
CA PRO A 508 -30.81 -1.17 16.96
C PRO A 508 -30.82 -0.17 18.13
N GLU A 509 -31.65 -0.41 19.15
CA GLU A 509 -31.81 0.52 20.29
C GLU A 509 -30.51 0.75 21.06
N GLU A 510 -29.57 -0.19 21.00
CA GLU A 510 -28.24 -0.01 21.59
C GLU A 510 -27.51 1.23 21.06
N LEU A 511 -27.77 1.67 19.83
CA LEU A 511 -27.13 2.84 19.24
C LEU A 511 -27.60 4.13 19.94
N SER A 512 -28.90 4.22 20.21
CA SER A 512 -29.49 5.30 21.00
C SER A 512 -28.91 5.32 22.41
N LEU A 513 -28.77 4.14 23.04
CA LEU A 513 -28.19 4.01 24.38
C LEU A 513 -26.70 4.37 24.41
N ARG A 514 -25.94 4.08 23.34
CA ARG A 514 -24.53 4.46 23.23
C ARG A 514 -24.36 5.98 23.19
N LEU A 515 -25.16 6.69 22.39
CA LEU A 515 -25.14 8.16 22.35
C LEU A 515 -25.48 8.78 23.72
N LEU A 516 -26.47 8.22 24.42
CA LEU A 516 -26.86 8.71 25.76
C LEU A 516 -25.81 8.42 26.83
N ASN A 517 -24.96 7.40 26.67
CA ASN A 517 -24.00 6.98 27.69
C ASN A 517 -22.53 7.28 27.33
N GLY A 518 -22.23 7.68 26.09
CA GLY A 518 -20.88 7.83 25.57
C GLY A 518 -20.09 6.52 25.57
N ARG A 519 -20.65 5.45 24.97
CA ARG A 519 -20.10 4.08 25.03
C ARG A 519 -20.04 3.38 23.68
#